data_AF-A0A9D8XAA0-F1
#
_entry.id   AF-A0A9D8XAA0-F1
#
_cell.length_a   1.000
_cell.length_b   1.000
_cell.length_c   1.000
_cell.angle_alpha   90.00
_cell.angle_beta   90.00
_cell.angle_gamma   90.00
#
_symmetry.space_group_name_H-M   'P 1'
#
loop_
_entity.id
_entity.type
_entity.pdbx_description
1 polymer ?
#
loop_
_entity_poly.entity_id
_entity_poly.type
_entity_poly.pdbx_seq_one_letter_code
_entity_poly.pdbx_strand_id
1 'polypeptide(L)'
;MKRTAVYPFTAIVGQEDMKMALILNVINPALGGVLIKGEKGTAKSTAVRALAELLPAMQAVHGCRFNCDPHNHNLFCDDCAKNYVSDAVCHIEDVKMRVVELPVSATEDRVVGTLDIE
;
A
#
# COMPACT_ATOMS: atom_id res chain seq x y z
N MET A 1 -0.85 -11.34 17.13
CA MET A 1 0.01 -11.41 15.92
C MET A 1 1.33 -10.72 16.25
N LYS A 2 2.43 -11.45 16.42
CA LYS A 2 3.75 -10.87 16.77
C LYS A 2 4.15 -9.91 15.65
N ARG A 3 4.24 -8.61 15.94
CA ARG A 3 4.87 -7.65 15.02
C ARG A 3 6.32 -8.07 14.86
N THR A 4 6.66 -8.69 13.74
CA THR A 4 8.05 -8.86 13.33
C THR A 4 8.63 -7.46 13.25
N ALA A 5 9.64 -7.18 14.08
CA ALA A 5 10.23 -5.84 14.14
C ALA A 5 10.72 -5.44 12.76
N VAL A 6 10.14 -4.37 12.20
CA VAL A 6 10.58 -3.80 10.93
C VAL A 6 11.83 -2.97 11.20
N TYR A 7 12.86 -3.16 10.36
CA TYR A 7 14.10 -2.40 10.49
C TYR A 7 13.84 -0.91 10.20
N PRO A 8 14.30 0.03 11.03
CA PRO A 8 13.99 1.45 10.84
C PRO A 8 14.65 2.01 9.58
N PHE A 9 13.90 2.78 8.79
CA PHE A 9 14.36 3.31 7.50
C PHE A 9 15.58 4.22 7.64
N THR A 10 15.62 5.02 8.71
CA THR A 10 16.73 5.93 9.01
C THR A 10 18.01 5.21 9.44
N ALA A 11 17.93 3.96 9.89
CA ALA A 11 19.10 3.16 10.25
C ALA A 11 19.73 2.46 9.04
N ILE A 12 19.13 2.54 7.86
CA ILE A 12 19.72 1.98 6.63
C ILE A 12 20.96 2.79 6.26
N VAL A 13 22.11 2.14 6.41
CA VAL A 13 23.42 2.75 6.14
C VAL A 13 23.62 2.93 4.64
N GLY A 14 23.98 4.14 4.23
CA GLY A 14 24.20 4.52 2.84
C GLY A 14 22.92 4.43 1.99
N GLN A 15 23.08 4.10 0.70
CA GLN A 15 21.98 3.99 -0.27
C GLN A 15 21.16 5.29 -0.40
N GLU A 16 21.84 6.44 -0.38
CA GLU A 16 21.19 7.75 -0.37
C GLU A 16 20.27 7.96 -1.58
N ASP A 17 20.70 7.57 -2.77
CA ASP A 17 19.88 7.68 -3.99
C ASP A 17 18.60 6.83 -3.91
N MET A 18 18.70 5.62 -3.36
CA MET A 18 17.55 4.74 -3.17
C MET A 18 16.58 5.33 -2.14
N LYS A 19 17.08 5.81 -1.00
CA LYS A 19 16.26 6.44 0.03
C LYS A 19 15.56 7.69 -0.50
N MET A 20 16.29 8.54 -1.22
CA MET A 20 15.76 9.74 -1.84
C MET A 20 14.67 9.41 -2.86
N ALA A 21 14.91 8.46 -3.78
CA ALA A 21 13.94 8.05 -4.78
C ALA A 21 12.64 7.54 -4.15
N LEU A 22 12.74 6.75 -3.08
CA LEU A 22 11.57 6.25 -2.36
C LEU A 22 10.80 7.37 -1.65
N ILE A 23 11.48 8.32 -0.99
CA ILE A 23 10.84 9.48 -0.35
C ILE A 23 10.13 10.34 -1.39
N LEU A 24 10.79 10.64 -2.51
CA LEU A 24 10.20 11.42 -3.59
C LEU A 24 8.95 10.74 -4.17
N ASN A 25 8.97 9.41 -4.28
CA ASN A 25 7.83 8.65 -4.78
C ASN A 25 6.63 8.68 -3.83
N VAL A 26 6.87 8.68 -2.51
CA VAL A 26 5.83 8.87 -1.51
C VAL A 26 5.23 10.28 -1.59
N ILE A 27 6.06 11.31 -1.78
CA ILE A 27 5.61 12.71 -1.87
C ILE A 27 4.80 12.93 -3.15
N ASN A 28 5.28 12.40 -4.29
CA ASN A 28 4.64 12.57 -5.57
C ASN A 28 4.62 11.24 -6.36
N PRO A 29 3.53 10.46 -6.24
CA PRO A 29 3.37 9.22 -6.99
C PRO A 29 3.35 9.41 -8.52
N ALA A 30 3.08 10.61 -9.03
CA ALA A 30 3.08 10.90 -10.47
C ALA A 30 4.49 10.85 -11.09
N LEU A 31 5.54 10.80 -10.27
CA LEU A 31 6.91 10.55 -10.72
C LEU A 31 7.09 9.13 -11.31
N GLY A 32 6.10 8.24 -11.13
CA GLY A 32 6.10 6.88 -11.67
C GLY A 32 6.57 5.85 -10.66
N GLY A 33 7.30 4.83 -11.11
CA GLY A 33 7.85 3.77 -10.26
C GLY A 33 9.36 3.91 -10.04
N VAL A 34 9.86 3.37 -8.93
CA VAL A 34 11.30 3.34 -8.62
C VAL A 34 11.89 1.99 -9.00
N LEU A 35 12.85 1.97 -9.93
CA LEU A 35 13.62 0.77 -10.27
C LEU A 35 14.89 0.68 -9.44
N ILE A 36 14.94 -0.28 -8.51
CA ILE A 36 16.10 -0.47 -7.62
C ILE A 36 16.96 -1.64 -8.11
N LYS A 37 18.10 -1.33 -8.73
CA LYS A 37 19.09 -2.34 -9.16
C LYS A 37 20.12 -2.58 -8.06
N GLY A 38 20.51 -3.84 -7.85
CA GLY A 38 21.55 -4.21 -6.91
C GLY A 38 21.61 -5.71 -6.66
N GLU A 39 22.66 -6.18 -6.00
CA GLU A 39 22.85 -7.60 -5.68
C GLU A 39 21.82 -8.12 -4.67
N LYS A 40 21.78 -9.45 -4.48
CA LYS A 40 20.98 -10.05 -3.42
C LYS A 40 21.58 -9.68 -2.06
N GLY A 41 20.73 -9.31 -1.11
CA GLY A 41 21.17 -8.95 0.25
C GLY A 41 21.42 -7.47 0.50
N THR A 42 21.16 -6.58 -0.47
CA THR A 42 21.33 -5.12 -0.31
C THR A 42 20.17 -4.42 0.39
N ALA A 43 19.30 -5.15 1.10
CA ALA A 43 18.17 -4.61 1.87
C ALA A 43 17.11 -3.83 1.04
N LYS A 44 17.00 -4.04 -0.28
CA LYS A 44 16.03 -3.37 -1.17
C LYS A 44 14.58 -3.48 -0.68
N SER A 45 14.12 -4.70 -0.43
CA SER A 45 12.75 -4.95 0.06
C SER A 45 12.57 -4.60 1.54
N THR A 46 13.67 -4.56 2.30
CA THR A 46 13.69 -4.06 3.68
C THR A 46 13.44 -2.56 3.72
N ALA A 47 14.05 -1.79 2.82
CA ALA A 47 13.86 -0.34 2.73
C ALA A 47 12.41 0.05 2.43
N VAL A 48 11.77 -0.66 1.49
CA VAL A 48 10.35 -0.43 1.16
C VAL A 48 9.43 -0.70 2.36
N ARG A 49 9.64 -1.82 3.06
CA ARG A 49 8.86 -2.14 4.28
C ARG A 49 9.11 -1.16 5.41
N ALA A 50 10.36 -0.74 5.59
CA ALA A 50 10.77 0.24 6.58
C ALA A 50 10.09 1.60 6.35
N LEU A 51 9.99 2.02 5.09
CA LEU A 51 9.33 3.26 4.72
C LEU A 51 7.82 3.21 5.02
N ALA A 52 7.16 2.08 4.72
CA ALA A 52 5.73 1.93 4.97
C ALA A 52 5.36 2.07 6.46
N GLU A 53 6.24 1.66 7.38
CA GLU A 53 6.03 1.85 8.82
C GLU A 53 6.20 3.31 9.28
N LEU A 54 6.88 4.16 8.51
CA LEU A 54 6.99 5.59 8.81
C LEU A 54 5.78 6.39 8.36
N LEU A 55 4.99 5.86 7.42
CA LEU A 55 3.81 6.55 6.92
C LEU A 55 2.70 6.57 7.98
N PRO A 56 1.97 7.69 8.10
CA PRO A 56 0.83 7.77 9.01
C PRO A 56 -0.23 6.74 8.60
N ALA A 57 -1.04 6.33 9.58
CA ALA A 57 -2.25 5.58 9.26
C ALA A 57 -3.18 6.46 8.41
N MET A 58 -3.88 5.83 7.48
CA MET A 58 -4.90 6.45 6.65
C MET A 58 -6.28 6.01 7.15
N GLN A 59 -7.26 6.92 7.06
CA GLN A 59 -8.65 6.59 7.32
C GLN A 59 -9.22 5.82 6.14
N ALA A 60 -9.88 4.71 6.41
CA ALA A 60 -10.55 3.90 5.40
C ALA A 60 -11.93 3.46 5.88
N VAL A 61 -12.84 3.18 4.94
CA VAL A 61 -14.11 2.53 5.25
C VAL A 61 -13.85 1.13 5.80
N HIS A 62 -14.39 0.86 6.99
CA HIS A 62 -14.19 -0.39 7.72
C HIS A 62 -14.62 -1.61 6.90
N GLY A 63 -13.69 -2.55 6.72
CA GLY A 63 -13.93 -3.78 5.98
C GLY A 63 -13.92 -3.62 4.45
N CYS A 64 -13.61 -2.43 3.92
CA CYS A 64 -13.45 -2.24 2.48
C CYS A 64 -12.15 -2.90 1.98
N ARG A 65 -12.25 -3.76 0.96
CA ARG A 65 -11.10 -4.46 0.37
C ARG A 65 -10.07 -3.49 -0.22
N PHE A 66 -10.56 -2.37 -0.77
CA PHE A 66 -9.78 -1.35 -1.45
C PHE A 66 -9.35 -0.19 -0.55
N ASN A 67 -9.72 -0.21 0.74
CA ASN A 67 -9.48 0.88 1.68
C ASN A 67 -9.97 2.25 1.14
N CYS A 68 -11.21 2.32 0.63
CA CYS A 68 -11.78 3.57 0.12
C CYS A 68 -11.73 4.69 1.16
N ASP A 69 -11.42 5.91 0.70
CA ASP A 69 -11.36 7.12 1.54
C ASP A 69 -12.78 7.54 1.96
N PRO A 70 -13.13 7.53 3.26
CA PRO A 70 -14.46 7.87 3.73
C PRO A 70 -14.88 9.32 3.45
N HIS A 71 -13.95 10.23 3.14
CA HIS A 71 -14.26 11.64 2.85
C HIS A 71 -14.49 11.91 1.37
N ASN A 72 -14.18 10.96 0.49
CA ASN A 72 -14.32 11.12 -0.96
C ASN A 72 -15.25 10.08 -1.57
N HIS A 73 -16.55 10.33 -1.42
CA HIS A 73 -17.60 9.40 -1.84
C HIS A 73 -17.62 9.13 -3.36
N ASN A 74 -17.05 10.03 -4.18
CA ASN A 74 -16.98 9.86 -5.63
C ASN A 74 -16.03 8.73 -6.06
N LEU A 75 -15.13 8.30 -5.16
CA LEU A 75 -14.15 7.23 -5.39
C LEU A 75 -14.50 5.95 -4.62
N PHE A 76 -15.74 5.83 -4.13
CA PHE A 76 -16.21 4.60 -3.50
C PHE A 76 -16.24 3.45 -4.50
N CYS A 77 -15.80 2.27 -4.05
CA CYS A 77 -16.08 1.04 -4.78
C CYS A 77 -17.57 0.70 -4.73
N ASP A 78 -18.01 -0.21 -5.58
CA ASP A 78 -19.42 -0.62 -5.68
C ASP A 78 -20.03 -1.05 -4.33
N ASP A 79 -19.25 -1.76 -3.50
CA ASP A 79 -19.70 -2.21 -2.18
C ASP A 79 -19.88 -1.03 -1.21
N CYS A 80 -18.94 -0.09 -1.18
CA CYS A 80 -19.03 1.10 -0.32
C CYS A 80 -20.16 2.02 -0.77
N ALA A 81 -20.35 2.19 -2.09
CA ALA A 81 -21.43 2.98 -2.65
C ALA A 81 -22.81 2.42 -2.28
N LYS A 82 -23.00 1.09 -2.37
CA LYS A 82 -24.25 0.42 -1.94
C LYS A 82 -24.51 0.60 -0.45
N ASN A 83 -23.50 0.36 0.38
CA ASN A 83 -23.63 0.47 1.84
C ASN A 83 -23.95 1.90 2.29
N TYR A 84 -23.37 2.91 1.65
CA TYR A 84 -23.67 4.31 1.94
C TYR A 84 -25.13 4.70 1.64
N VAL A 85 -25.74 4.10 0.61
CA VAL A 85 -27.15 4.35 0.25
C VAL A 85 -28.11 3.67 1.23
N SER A 86 -27.75 2.49 1.77
CA SER A 86 -28.60 1.74 2.71
C SER A 86 -28.48 2.20 4.16
N ASP A 87 -27.27 2.38 4.65
CA ASP A 87 -26.95 2.86 5.99
C ASP A 87 -26.08 4.11 5.83
N ALA A 88 -26.63 5.28 6.12
CA ALA A 88 -26.00 6.58 5.89
C ALA A 88 -24.71 6.84 6.71
N VAL A 89 -24.10 5.80 7.30
CA VAL A 89 -22.90 5.86 8.14
C VAL A 89 -21.91 4.78 7.71
N CYS A 90 -20.80 5.19 7.10
CA CYS A 90 -19.64 4.32 6.94
C CYS A 90 -18.83 4.32 8.24
N HIS A 91 -18.63 3.14 8.84
CA HIS A 91 -17.68 3.00 9.93
C HIS A 91 -16.26 3.27 9.41
N ILE A 92 -15.50 4.10 10.13
CA ILE A 92 -14.14 4.49 9.75
C ILE A 92 -13.15 3.71 10.63
N GLU A 93 -12.10 3.20 10.02
CA GLU A 93 -10.97 2.60 10.72
C GLU A 93 -9.63 3.21 10.26
N ASP A 94 -8.65 3.24 11.17
CA ASP A 94 -7.30 3.65 10.86
C ASP A 94 -6.49 2.46 10.36
N VAL A 95 -6.11 2.50 9.08
CA VAL A 95 -5.36 1.43 8.41
C VAL A 95 -3.95 1.90 8.13
N LYS A 96 -2.96 1.09 8.49
CA LYS A 96 -1.56 1.34 8.11
C LYS A 96 -1.32 1.06 6.64
N MET A 97 -0.30 1.72 6.06
CA MET A 97 0.16 1.41 4.71
C MET A 97 0.46 -0.09 4.56
N ARG A 98 -0.08 -0.71 3.50
CA ARG A 98 0.14 -2.12 3.18
C ARG A 98 1.20 -2.25 2.10
N VAL A 99 2.19 -3.10 2.34
CA VAL A 99 3.18 -3.50 1.31
C VAL A 99 2.79 -4.88 0.79
N VAL A 100 2.54 -4.95 -0.52
CA VAL A 100 2.21 -6.20 -1.22
C VAL A 100 3.42 -6.60 -2.06
N GLU A 101 3.87 -7.85 -1.91
CA GLU A 101 4.90 -8.41 -2.78
C GLU A 101 4.26 -9.14 -3.95
N LEU A 102 4.63 -8.76 -5.17
CA LEU A 102 4.23 -9.44 -6.39
C LEU A 102 5.26 -10.54 -6.73
N PRO A 103 4.92 -11.83 -6.60
CA PRO A 103 5.84 -12.89 -6.95
C PRO A 103 6.00 -12.99 -8.48
N VAL A 104 7.16 -13.47 -8.91
CA VAL A 104 7.48 -13.65 -10.35
C VAL A 104 6.50 -14.62 -11.02
N SER A 105 5.95 -15.58 -10.29
CA SER A 105 4.98 -16.56 -10.77
C SER A 105 3.52 -16.12 -10.60
N ALA A 106 3.25 -14.83 -10.38
CA ALA A 106 1.88 -14.31 -10.32
C ALA A 106 1.23 -14.37 -11.72
N THR A 107 0.07 -14.99 -11.82
CA THR A 107 -0.77 -14.93 -13.03
C THR A 107 -1.51 -13.59 -13.07
N GLU A 108 -1.83 -13.10 -14.27
CA GLU A 108 -2.57 -11.85 -14.46
C GLU A 108 -3.88 -11.85 -13.63
N ASP A 109 -4.65 -12.93 -13.72
CA ASP A 109 -5.86 -13.19 -12.94
C ASP A 109 -5.71 -13.00 -11.42
N ARG A 110 -4.52 -13.32 -10.86
CA ARG A 110 -4.24 -13.11 -9.43
C ARG A 110 -3.89 -11.67 -9.09
N VAL A 111 -3.49 -10.87 -10.07
CA VAL A 111 -3.11 -9.47 -9.91
C VAL A 111 -4.32 -8.55 -10.14
N VAL A 112 -5.04 -8.74 -11.24
CA VAL A 112 -6.18 -7.89 -11.61
C VAL A 112 -7.51 -8.40 -11.04
N GLY A 113 -7.57 -9.69 -10.67
CA GLY A 113 -8.79 -10.37 -10.27
C GLY A 113 -9.46 -11.09 -11.44
N THR A 114 -10.27 -12.10 -11.13
CA THR A 114 -11.03 -12.87 -12.12
C THR A 114 -12.48 -12.42 -12.16
N LEU A 115 -13.07 -12.42 -13.35
CA LEU A 115 -14.52 -12.29 -13.54
C LEU A 115 -15.08 -13.67 -13.86
N ASP A 116 -15.96 -14.19 -13.00
CA ASP A 116 -16.72 -15.40 -13.29
C ASP A 116 -18.02 -15.00 -14.01
N ILE A 117 -18.27 -15.55 -15.20
CA ILE A 117 -19.39 -15.17 -16.08
C ILE A 117 -20.37 -16.35 -16.25
N GLU A 118 -20.49 -17.23 -15.26
CA GLU A 118 -21.54 -18.26 -15.24
C GLU A 118 -22.96 -17.65 -15.10
#